data_AF-A0A954MKQ0-F1
#
_entry.id   AF-A0A954MKQ0-F1
#
_cell.length_a   1.000
_cell.length_b   1.000
_cell.length_c   1.000
_cell.angle_alpha   90.00
_cell.angle_beta   90.00
_cell.angle_gamma   90.00
#
_symmetry.space_group_name_H-M   'P 1'
#
loop_
_entity.id
_entity.type
_entity.pdbx_description
1 polymer ?
#
loop_
_entity_poly.entity_id
_entity_poly.type
_entity_poly.pdbx_seq_one_letter_code
_entity_poly.pdbx_strand_id
1 'polypeptide(L)'
;MLKLLPFVCCGMSLLLAGCGGGTSTPVAEQPASPAPASTVAESPASEMAGGPSTPAVPTIPSTQPMAIPTISLSGSSSNATPDTAGTGTSTARSASTTNGAAHRKEILEAMDPLQIMLGAWRGTTQKDFGDFKGLDQPNWVWDFKTDRNQPAMVMTSEASPYFKEARITYLTDRKVFQLVTTDTEGGKRTFEGTFSQAAEKFQGDDDRLHIKYKLELDQIDGTSPRDTWQVVLNQQHNNRYLVELARSQGSRFLRFDTVATQRAGTSFAKSDDDYGDKTCIISGGLGTISVSYKGKSYWVCCTGCKAAFEEDPETWLAEFEAKQKK
;
A
#
# COMPACT_ATOMS: atom_id res chain seq x y z
N MET A 1 35.13 -54.62 18.07
CA MET A 1 36.50 -54.25 18.48
C MET A 1 36.82 -52.87 17.93
N LEU A 2 37.54 -52.08 18.72
CA LEU A 2 38.01 -50.70 18.52
C LEU A 2 37.02 -49.53 18.71
N LYS A 3 37.06 -49.02 19.95
CA LYS A 3 36.76 -47.65 20.40
C LYS A 3 37.77 -46.65 19.81
N LEU A 4 37.38 -45.39 19.63
CA LEU A 4 38.16 -44.25 20.14
C LEU A 4 37.34 -42.94 20.15
N LEU A 5 37.44 -42.27 21.31
CA LEU A 5 36.83 -41.02 21.74
C LEU A 5 37.73 -39.80 21.34
N PRO A 6 37.27 -38.55 21.57
CA PRO A 6 37.83 -37.32 21.00
C PRO A 6 38.98 -36.73 21.86
N PHE A 7 39.81 -35.90 21.23
CA PHE A 7 40.84 -35.13 21.92
C PHE A 7 40.47 -33.64 22.02
N VAL A 8 40.50 -33.21 23.27
CA VAL A 8 40.45 -31.85 23.81
C VAL A 8 41.68 -31.05 23.37
N CYS A 9 41.53 -29.75 23.11
CA CYS A 9 42.67 -28.82 23.13
C CYS A 9 42.31 -27.59 23.97
N CYS A 10 43.15 -27.35 24.97
CA CYS A 10 43.02 -26.36 26.02
C CYS A 10 44.17 -25.35 25.88
N GLY A 11 43.85 -24.07 26.03
CA GLY A 11 44.65 -23.07 26.76
C GLY A 11 45.96 -22.56 26.16
N MET A 12 46.03 -21.25 25.93
CA MET A 12 47.21 -20.46 26.33
C MET A 12 46.80 -19.01 26.59
N SER A 13 46.88 -18.61 27.85
CA SER A 13 46.71 -17.25 28.35
C SER A 13 47.96 -16.40 28.08
N LEU A 14 47.77 -15.10 27.82
CA LEU A 14 48.80 -14.08 28.01
C LEU A 14 48.20 -12.86 28.73
N LEU A 15 48.76 -12.57 29.90
CA LEU A 15 48.68 -11.30 30.63
C LEU A 15 50.11 -10.99 31.06
N LEU A 16 50.55 -9.73 30.93
CA LEU A 16 51.23 -8.96 31.99
C LEU A 16 51.44 -7.49 31.57
N ALA A 17 51.52 -6.65 32.60
CA ALA A 17 51.29 -5.21 32.67
C ALA A 17 52.54 -4.30 32.55
N GLY A 18 52.29 -2.98 32.47
CA GLY A 18 53.12 -1.89 33.03
C GLY A 18 53.63 -0.87 31.99
N CYS A 19 53.78 0.44 32.22
CA CYS A 19 53.46 1.38 33.31
C CYS A 19 53.78 2.83 32.81
N GLY A 20 53.10 3.85 33.38
CA GLY A 20 53.55 5.27 33.39
C GLY A 20 52.96 6.15 32.27
N GLY A 21 52.48 7.38 32.49
CA GLY A 21 52.38 8.26 33.65
C GLY A 21 51.96 9.63 33.10
N GLY A 22 51.17 10.42 33.84
CA GLY A 22 50.81 11.78 33.39
C GLY A 22 49.49 12.31 33.96
N THR A 23 49.57 12.84 35.17
CA THR A 23 48.56 13.64 35.86
C THR A 23 48.39 15.02 35.20
N SER A 24 47.15 15.45 34.95
CA SER A 24 46.68 16.82 35.25
C SER A 24 45.15 16.89 35.19
N THR A 25 44.60 17.41 36.28
CA THR A 25 43.18 17.55 36.64
C THR A 25 42.55 18.79 35.97
N PRO A 26 41.26 19.13 36.19
CA PRO A 26 40.35 19.57 35.15
C PRO A 26 40.11 21.08 35.18
N VAL A 27 39.50 21.64 34.13
CA VAL A 27 38.84 22.94 34.23
C VAL A 27 37.42 22.79 33.70
N ALA A 28 36.47 22.86 34.62
CA ALA A 28 35.11 23.26 34.36
C ALA A 28 34.97 24.67 34.95
N GLU A 29 34.60 25.65 34.14
CA GLU A 29 33.88 26.83 34.63
C GLU A 29 32.99 27.40 33.52
N GLN A 30 31.90 28.02 33.97
CA GLN A 30 30.57 28.11 33.37
C GLN A 30 30.36 29.48 32.66
N PRO A 31 29.12 29.98 32.43
CA PRO A 31 28.59 30.44 31.15
C PRO A 31 28.65 31.97 30.91
N ALA A 32 28.49 32.41 29.66
CA ALA A 32 28.04 33.78 29.37
C ALA A 32 27.32 33.87 28.00
N SER A 33 26.04 34.23 28.05
CA SER A 33 25.26 34.92 26.99
C SER A 33 25.43 36.46 27.21
N PRO A 34 25.03 37.42 26.33
CA PRO A 34 24.19 37.33 25.14
C PRO A 34 24.70 38.14 23.90
N ALA A 35 23.85 38.20 22.88
CA ALA A 35 23.97 38.86 21.58
C ALA A 35 24.40 40.35 21.57
N PRO A 36 24.64 40.90 20.36
CA PRO A 36 23.82 42.04 19.98
C PRO A 36 23.15 41.90 18.61
N ALA A 37 21.99 42.53 18.52
CA ALA A 37 21.16 42.73 17.34
C ALA A 37 21.72 43.82 16.40
N SER A 38 21.39 43.71 15.11
CA SER A 38 21.16 44.76 14.10
C SER A 38 20.94 44.03 12.76
N THR A 39 20.01 44.37 11.87
CA THR A 39 19.24 45.60 11.70
C THR A 39 18.02 45.27 10.82
N VAL A 40 16.91 45.92 11.14
CA VAL A 40 15.69 45.98 10.34
C VAL A 40 15.95 46.98 9.20
N ALA A 41 15.56 46.65 7.96
CA ALA A 41 15.37 47.61 6.89
C ALA A 41 14.02 47.37 6.25
N GLU A 42 13.16 48.37 6.38
CA GLU A 42 11.77 48.45 5.98
C GLU A 42 11.68 49.30 4.70
N SER A 43 11.11 48.72 3.64
CA SER A 43 10.28 49.33 2.57
C SER A 43 10.88 50.45 1.66
N PRO A 44 10.37 50.66 0.42
CA PRO A 44 8.97 51.02 0.22
C PRO A 44 8.24 50.39 -0.98
N ALA A 45 6.92 50.39 -0.82
CA ALA A 45 5.92 50.26 -1.87
C ALA A 45 6.08 51.32 -2.96
N SER A 46 5.72 50.94 -4.19
CA SER A 46 5.33 51.89 -5.24
C SER A 46 3.99 51.44 -5.79
N GLU A 47 2.97 52.22 -5.46
CA GLU A 47 1.74 52.37 -6.24
C GLU A 47 2.07 52.75 -7.68
N MET A 48 1.42 52.11 -8.65
CA MET A 48 0.91 52.80 -9.83
C MET A 48 -0.28 52.03 -10.41
N ALA A 49 -1.35 52.80 -10.60
CA ALA A 49 -2.63 52.43 -11.15
C ALA A 49 -2.55 51.98 -12.62
N GLY A 50 -3.42 51.05 -13.00
CA GLY A 50 -3.68 50.69 -14.39
C GLY A 50 -4.83 49.68 -14.46
N GLY A 51 -5.97 50.09 -15.02
CA GLY A 51 -7.24 49.36 -15.02
C GLY A 51 -7.23 48.02 -15.78
N PRO A 52 -8.31 47.22 -15.61
CA PRO A 52 -8.36 45.85 -16.09
C PRO A 52 -8.48 45.81 -17.61
N SER A 53 -7.42 45.33 -18.27
CA SER A 53 -7.43 44.98 -19.68
C SER A 53 -7.89 43.52 -19.82
N THR A 54 -9.07 43.32 -20.38
CA THR A 54 -9.66 42.04 -20.74
C THR A 54 -8.71 41.22 -21.64
N PRO A 55 -8.33 39.99 -21.28
CA PRO A 55 -7.68 39.09 -22.24
C PRO A 55 -8.72 38.58 -23.23
N ALA A 56 -8.46 38.81 -24.52
CA ALA A 56 -9.24 38.29 -25.62
C ALA A 56 -9.28 36.76 -25.60
N VAL A 57 -10.49 36.21 -25.71
CA VAL A 57 -10.77 34.78 -25.86
C VAL A 57 -10.27 34.32 -27.23
N PRO A 58 -9.37 33.32 -27.34
CA PRO A 58 -9.05 32.71 -28.62
C PRO A 58 -10.22 31.82 -29.08
N THR A 59 -10.73 32.13 -30.27
CA THR A 59 -11.77 31.38 -30.98
C THR A 59 -11.31 29.96 -31.28
N ILE A 60 -11.98 28.96 -30.69
CA ILE A 60 -11.80 27.54 -31.04
C ILE A 60 -12.62 27.25 -32.32
N PRO A 61 -12.04 26.69 -33.39
CA PRO A 61 -12.79 26.27 -34.57
C PRO A 61 -13.71 25.08 -34.26
N SER A 62 -14.95 25.19 -34.73
CA SER A 62 -16.02 24.20 -34.60
C SER A 62 -15.70 22.93 -35.40
N THR A 63 -15.42 21.83 -34.71
CA THR A 63 -15.33 20.50 -35.31
C THR A 63 -16.73 19.88 -35.34
N GLN A 64 -17.17 19.50 -36.55
CA GLN A 64 -18.48 18.90 -36.80
C GLN A 64 -18.66 17.56 -36.04
N PRO A 65 -19.88 17.25 -35.56
CA PRO A 65 -20.15 15.98 -34.89
C PRO A 65 -20.13 14.82 -35.89
N MET A 66 -19.24 13.86 -35.65
CA MET A 66 -19.23 12.59 -36.36
C MET A 66 -20.46 11.77 -35.99
N ALA A 67 -21.14 11.25 -37.02
CA ALA A 67 -22.33 10.42 -36.90
C ALA A 67 -22.04 9.10 -36.18
N ILE A 68 -22.89 8.78 -35.21
CA ILE A 68 -22.89 7.50 -34.49
C ILE A 68 -23.54 6.45 -35.39
N PRO A 69 -22.93 5.28 -35.66
CA PRO A 69 -23.61 4.21 -36.38
C PRO A 69 -24.70 3.57 -35.51
N THR A 70 -25.94 3.69 -35.96
CA THR A 70 -27.12 3.05 -35.36
C THR A 70 -27.06 1.54 -35.55
N ILE A 71 -26.86 0.78 -34.48
CA ILE A 71 -26.96 -0.68 -34.49
C ILE A 71 -28.45 -1.05 -34.55
N SER A 72 -28.88 -1.62 -35.68
CA SER A 72 -30.24 -2.16 -35.84
C SER A 72 -30.35 -3.51 -35.12
N LEU A 73 -31.16 -3.57 -34.06
CA LEU A 73 -31.70 -4.83 -33.53
C LEU A 73 -32.82 -5.32 -34.45
N SER A 74 -32.49 -6.18 -35.42
CA SER A 74 -33.49 -6.99 -36.11
C SER A 74 -33.79 -8.23 -35.28
N GLY A 75 -34.93 -8.20 -34.59
CA GLY A 75 -35.56 -9.40 -34.05
C GLY A 75 -36.13 -10.25 -35.18
N SER A 76 -35.74 -11.53 -35.22
CA SER A 76 -36.48 -12.56 -35.94
C SER A 76 -37.09 -13.51 -34.94
N SER A 77 -38.37 -13.32 -34.71
CA SER A 77 -39.28 -14.33 -34.19
C SER A 77 -39.51 -15.38 -35.28
N SER A 78 -39.32 -16.65 -34.93
CA SER A 78 -39.91 -17.76 -35.69
C SER A 78 -40.46 -18.80 -34.72
N ASN A 79 -41.71 -19.17 -35.03
CA ASN A 79 -42.66 -19.96 -34.27
C ASN A 79 -42.14 -21.29 -33.70
N ALA A 80 -42.73 -21.62 -32.55
CA ALA A 80 -42.70 -22.92 -31.89
C ALA A 80 -43.60 -23.94 -32.59
N THR A 81 -43.23 -25.24 -32.51
CA THR A 81 -44.05 -26.38 -32.03
C THR A 81 -43.20 -27.68 -32.01
N PRO A 82 -43.59 -28.76 -31.28
CA PRO A 82 -43.02 -29.08 -29.97
C PRO A 82 -42.32 -30.46 -29.94
N ASP A 83 -41.98 -30.90 -28.72
CA ASP A 83 -41.49 -32.23 -28.33
C ASP A 83 -39.98 -32.49 -28.44
N THR A 84 -39.28 -32.34 -27.31
CA THR A 84 -38.79 -33.48 -26.52
C THR A 84 -38.14 -32.92 -25.25
N ALA A 85 -38.57 -33.44 -24.10
CA ALA A 85 -38.01 -33.12 -22.80
C ALA A 85 -36.49 -33.39 -22.76
N GLY A 86 -35.71 -32.32 -22.75
CA GLY A 86 -34.29 -32.32 -22.46
C GLY A 86 -34.04 -31.37 -21.30
N THR A 87 -33.88 -31.92 -20.10
CA THR A 87 -33.47 -31.22 -18.88
C THR A 87 -32.06 -30.67 -19.07
N GLY A 88 -31.96 -29.48 -19.65
CA GLY A 88 -30.71 -28.75 -19.90
C GLY A 88 -30.43 -27.73 -18.81
N THR A 89 -29.79 -28.18 -17.74
CA THR A 89 -28.73 -27.49 -16.98
C THR A 89 -28.80 -25.96 -16.92
N SER A 90 -29.63 -25.43 -16.01
CA SER A 90 -29.45 -24.08 -15.42
C SER A 90 -28.35 -24.05 -14.34
N THR A 91 -27.43 -25.02 -14.34
CA THR A 91 -26.42 -25.22 -13.29
C THR A 91 -25.11 -24.47 -13.57
N ALA A 92 -24.85 -24.05 -14.81
CA ALA A 92 -23.57 -23.43 -15.19
C ALA A 92 -23.40 -21.99 -14.67
N ARG A 93 -24.47 -21.19 -14.61
CA ARG A 93 -24.40 -19.78 -14.17
C ARG A 93 -24.30 -19.65 -12.64
N SER A 94 -24.93 -20.55 -11.89
CA SER A 94 -24.80 -20.62 -10.43
C SER A 94 -23.47 -21.18 -9.98
N ALA A 95 -22.88 -22.16 -10.68
CA ALA A 95 -21.58 -22.72 -10.32
C ALA A 95 -20.42 -21.72 -10.53
N SER A 96 -20.45 -20.94 -11.62
CA SER A 96 -19.45 -19.89 -11.89
C SER A 96 -19.50 -18.76 -10.84
N THR A 97 -20.70 -18.38 -10.40
CA THR A 97 -20.87 -17.30 -9.40
C THR A 97 -20.38 -17.75 -8.01
N THR A 98 -20.68 -18.98 -7.60
CA THR A 98 -20.21 -19.54 -6.31
C THR A 98 -18.69 -19.70 -6.29
N ASN A 99 -18.07 -20.15 -7.38
CA ASN A 99 -16.61 -20.28 -7.46
C ASN A 99 -15.93 -18.90 -7.45
N GLY A 100 -16.48 -17.91 -8.18
CA GLY A 100 -15.98 -16.54 -8.16
C GLY A 100 -16.10 -15.87 -6.78
N ALA A 101 -17.18 -16.10 -6.04
CA ALA A 101 -17.35 -15.58 -4.69
C ALA A 101 -16.38 -16.23 -3.69
N ALA A 102 -16.19 -17.55 -3.76
CA ALA A 102 -15.24 -18.26 -2.90
C ALA A 102 -13.79 -17.82 -3.18
N HIS A 103 -13.41 -17.71 -4.46
CA HIS A 103 -12.11 -17.21 -4.88
C HIS A 103 -11.84 -15.78 -4.40
N ARG A 104 -12.80 -14.86 -4.62
CA ARG A 104 -12.72 -13.47 -4.13
C ARG A 104 -12.53 -13.42 -2.62
N LYS A 105 -13.26 -14.26 -1.89
CA LYS A 105 -13.15 -14.33 -0.43
C LYS A 105 -11.75 -14.77 0.01
N GLU A 106 -11.18 -15.78 -0.65
CA GLU A 106 -9.80 -16.22 -0.36
C GLU A 106 -8.78 -15.09 -0.58
N ILE A 107 -8.93 -14.30 -1.65
CA ILE A 107 -8.10 -13.12 -1.90
C ILE A 107 -8.23 -12.10 -0.76
N LEU A 108 -9.46 -11.76 -0.37
CA LEU A 108 -9.72 -10.80 0.71
C LEU A 108 -9.14 -11.26 2.06
N GLU A 109 -9.25 -12.55 2.38
CA GLU A 109 -8.68 -13.14 3.59
C GLU A 109 -7.15 -13.10 3.56
N ALA A 110 -6.52 -13.46 2.44
CA ALA A 110 -5.07 -13.39 2.29
C ALA A 110 -4.54 -11.94 2.37
N MET A 111 -5.32 -10.97 1.87
CA MET A 111 -4.96 -9.55 1.87
C MET A 111 -5.33 -8.82 3.17
N ASP A 112 -6.01 -9.46 4.11
CA ASP A 112 -6.45 -8.84 5.37
C ASP A 112 -5.32 -8.11 6.12
N PRO A 113 -4.12 -8.69 6.30
CA PRO A 113 -3.03 -8.01 7.00
C PRO A 113 -2.57 -6.73 6.29
N LEU A 114 -2.69 -6.65 4.97
CA LEU A 114 -2.25 -5.49 4.18
C LEU A 114 -3.25 -4.33 4.27
N GLN A 115 -4.47 -4.57 4.75
CA GLN A 115 -5.49 -3.51 4.89
C GLN A 115 -5.02 -2.38 5.82
N ILE A 116 -4.07 -2.68 6.74
CA ILE A 116 -3.45 -1.63 7.55
C ILE A 116 -2.79 -0.55 6.68
N MET A 117 -2.33 -0.85 5.46
CA MET A 117 -1.72 0.16 4.60
C MET A 117 -2.73 1.09 3.94
N LEU A 118 -4.04 0.84 4.01
CA LEU A 118 -5.05 1.70 3.39
C LEU A 118 -4.99 3.14 3.91
N GLY A 119 -5.23 4.09 3.00
CA GLY A 119 -5.22 5.53 3.26
C GLY A 119 -3.91 6.21 2.83
N ALA A 120 -3.79 7.47 3.23
CA ALA A 120 -2.69 8.34 2.85
C ALA A 120 -1.51 8.24 3.82
N TRP A 121 -0.31 8.32 3.25
CA TRP A 121 0.97 8.23 3.95
C TRP A 121 1.94 9.29 3.45
N ARG A 122 2.98 9.51 4.23
CA ARG A 122 4.13 10.34 3.86
C ARG A 122 5.39 9.51 4.06
N GLY A 123 6.15 9.33 2.99
CA GLY A 123 7.43 8.66 2.98
C GLY A 123 8.60 9.61 2.82
N THR A 124 9.77 9.18 3.30
CA THR A 124 11.04 9.85 3.05
C THR A 124 12.10 8.79 2.80
N THR A 125 12.87 8.96 1.74
CA THR A 125 13.93 8.02 1.35
C THR A 125 15.13 8.12 2.30
N GLN A 126 15.93 7.06 2.40
CA GLN A 126 17.24 7.13 3.03
C GLN A 126 18.28 7.66 2.04
N LYS A 127 18.16 7.31 0.76
CA LYS A 127 18.98 7.85 -0.33
C LYS A 127 18.64 9.30 -0.63
N ASP A 128 19.63 10.08 -1.05
CA ASP A 128 19.43 11.43 -1.56
C ASP A 128 19.00 11.43 -3.03
N PHE A 129 18.13 12.38 -3.37
CA PHE A 129 17.65 12.68 -4.71
C PHE A 129 17.99 14.14 -5.02
N GLY A 130 19.14 14.33 -5.67
CA GLY A 130 19.79 15.65 -5.73
C GLY A 130 20.33 16.02 -4.34
N ASP A 131 20.05 17.24 -3.90
CA ASP A 131 20.53 17.77 -2.61
C ASP A 131 19.62 17.41 -1.42
N PHE A 132 18.48 16.76 -1.65
CA PHE A 132 17.47 16.49 -0.63
C PHE A 132 17.08 15.02 -0.56
N LYS A 133 16.46 14.61 0.53
CA LYS A 133 15.76 13.32 0.59
C LYS A 133 14.59 13.33 -0.39
N GLY A 134 14.40 12.20 -1.06
CA GLY A 134 13.19 11.94 -1.83
C GLY A 134 11.99 11.90 -0.91
N LEU A 135 10.88 12.47 -1.38
CA LEU A 135 9.60 12.45 -0.70
C LEU A 135 8.70 11.45 -1.39
N ASP A 136 7.88 10.76 -0.62
CA ASP A 136 6.85 9.87 -1.14
C ASP A 136 5.52 10.23 -0.48
N GLN A 137 4.41 10.14 -1.19
CA GLN A 137 3.07 10.43 -0.66
C GLN A 137 2.08 9.34 -1.08
N PRO A 138 2.31 8.07 -0.69
CA PRO A 138 1.48 6.99 -1.17
C PRO A 138 0.09 7.06 -0.55
N ASN A 139 -0.93 6.93 -1.39
CA ASN A 139 -2.31 6.74 -0.98
C ASN A 139 -2.82 5.38 -1.48
N TRP A 140 -3.08 4.48 -0.55
CA TRP A 140 -3.58 3.14 -0.85
C TRP A 140 -5.10 3.08 -0.74
N VAL A 141 -5.74 2.51 -1.75
CA VAL A 141 -7.18 2.24 -1.75
C VAL A 141 -7.45 0.84 -2.30
N TRP A 142 -8.59 0.27 -1.93
CA TRP A 142 -9.07 -0.91 -2.62
C TRP A 142 -9.55 -0.58 -4.03
N ASP A 143 -9.26 -1.47 -4.96
CA ASP A 143 -9.85 -1.52 -6.29
C ASP A 143 -10.62 -2.84 -6.46
N PHE A 144 -11.94 -2.71 -6.35
CA PHE A 144 -12.91 -3.78 -6.64
C PHE A 144 -13.54 -3.66 -8.02
N LYS A 145 -13.16 -2.62 -8.79
CA LYS A 145 -13.84 -2.23 -10.03
C LYS A 145 -13.15 -2.78 -11.26
N THR A 146 -11.82 -2.66 -11.33
CA THR A 146 -11.06 -3.06 -12.52
C THR A 146 -11.24 -4.54 -12.82
N ASP A 147 -11.15 -5.38 -11.80
CA ASP A 147 -11.50 -6.80 -11.88
C ASP A 147 -12.20 -7.19 -10.59
N ARG A 148 -13.50 -7.47 -10.69
CA ARG A 148 -14.30 -7.88 -9.53
C ARG A 148 -13.78 -9.20 -8.97
N ASN A 149 -13.30 -10.14 -9.78
CA ASN A 149 -12.87 -11.45 -9.32
C ASN A 149 -11.42 -11.46 -8.82
N GLN A 150 -10.64 -10.42 -9.15
CA GLN A 150 -9.27 -10.22 -8.64
C GLN A 150 -9.14 -8.87 -7.92
N PRO A 151 -9.76 -8.71 -6.72
CA PRO A 151 -9.59 -7.50 -5.92
C PRO A 151 -8.12 -7.18 -5.68
N ALA A 152 -7.76 -5.90 -5.73
CA ALA A 152 -6.40 -5.46 -5.48
C ALA A 152 -6.40 -4.19 -4.63
N MET A 153 -5.31 -3.95 -3.91
CA MET A 153 -5.03 -2.63 -3.37
C MET A 153 -4.17 -1.87 -4.38
N VAL A 154 -4.58 -0.65 -4.70
CA VAL A 154 -3.86 0.24 -5.60
C VAL A 154 -3.31 1.42 -4.82
N MET A 155 -2.08 1.82 -5.16
CA MET A 155 -1.37 2.95 -4.62
C MET A 155 -1.14 3.97 -5.72
N THR A 156 -1.27 5.24 -5.37
CA THR A 156 -0.81 6.37 -6.19
C THR A 156 0.10 7.26 -5.35
N SER A 157 1.16 7.79 -5.96
CA SER A 157 2.09 8.73 -5.34
C SER A 157 2.80 9.59 -6.38
N GLU A 158 2.26 10.78 -6.62
CA GLU A 158 2.84 11.74 -7.60
C GLU A 158 4.25 12.19 -7.22
N ALA A 159 4.54 12.26 -5.92
CA ALA A 159 5.82 12.72 -5.41
C ALA A 159 6.90 11.62 -5.42
N SER A 160 6.52 10.35 -5.52
CA SER A 160 7.44 9.23 -5.32
C SER A 160 8.61 9.29 -6.31
N PRO A 161 9.86 9.13 -5.83
CA PRO A 161 10.99 8.99 -6.73
C PRO A 161 11.09 7.59 -7.35
N TYR A 162 10.31 6.62 -6.86
CA TYR A 162 10.39 5.22 -7.29
C TYR A 162 9.17 4.77 -8.08
N PHE A 163 7.99 4.78 -7.45
CA PHE A 163 6.77 4.22 -8.03
C PHE A 163 5.65 5.25 -7.96
N LYS A 164 5.15 5.68 -9.12
CA LYS A 164 3.96 6.53 -9.20
C LYS A 164 2.69 5.74 -8.91
N GLU A 165 2.69 4.48 -9.32
CA GLU A 165 1.57 3.57 -9.10
C GLU A 165 2.06 2.22 -8.61
N ALA A 166 1.23 1.57 -7.80
CA ALA A 166 1.39 0.15 -7.52
C ALA A 166 0.02 -0.54 -7.42
N ARG A 167 -0.05 -1.81 -7.79
CA ARG A 167 -1.21 -2.68 -7.65
C ARG A 167 -0.77 -3.97 -7.00
N ILE A 168 -1.27 -4.27 -5.81
CA ILE A 168 -1.00 -5.52 -5.10
C ILE A 168 -2.26 -6.36 -4.96
N THR A 169 -2.15 -7.65 -5.26
CA THR A 169 -3.21 -8.65 -5.11
C THR A 169 -2.64 -9.99 -4.67
N TYR A 170 -3.50 -10.96 -4.41
CA TYR A 170 -3.12 -12.34 -4.06
C TYR A 170 -3.55 -13.32 -5.15
N LEU A 171 -2.63 -14.16 -5.59
CA LEU A 171 -2.85 -15.19 -6.59
C LEU A 171 -3.11 -16.53 -5.91
N THR A 172 -4.37 -16.99 -5.91
CA THR A 172 -4.80 -18.18 -5.14
C THR A 172 -4.25 -19.49 -5.70
N ASP A 173 -3.98 -19.55 -7.00
CA ASP A 173 -3.43 -20.72 -7.69
C ASP A 173 -1.99 -21.02 -7.24
N ARG A 174 -1.18 -19.96 -7.07
CA ARG A 174 0.23 -20.06 -6.68
C ARG A 174 0.49 -19.73 -5.22
N LYS A 175 -0.50 -19.19 -4.52
CA LYS A 175 -0.43 -18.76 -3.11
C LYS A 175 0.65 -17.71 -2.84
N VAL A 176 0.75 -16.75 -3.74
CA VAL A 176 1.72 -15.65 -3.68
C VAL A 176 1.00 -14.32 -3.80
N PHE A 177 1.58 -13.27 -3.22
CA PHE A 177 1.21 -11.91 -3.53
C PHE A 177 1.86 -11.50 -4.84
N GLN A 178 1.14 -10.79 -5.68
CA GLN A 178 1.67 -10.14 -6.87
C GLN A 178 1.57 -8.64 -6.70
N LEU A 179 2.68 -7.95 -6.91
CA LEU A 179 2.79 -6.50 -6.95
C LEU A 179 3.21 -6.08 -8.36
N VAL A 180 2.40 -5.25 -9.01
CA VAL A 180 2.77 -4.58 -10.26
C VAL A 180 3.00 -3.12 -9.95
N THR A 181 4.15 -2.57 -10.32
CA THR A 181 4.45 -1.15 -10.14
C THR A 181 4.62 -0.44 -11.48
N THR A 182 4.35 0.86 -11.48
CA THR A 182 4.67 1.79 -12.57
C THR A 182 5.63 2.85 -12.01
N ASP A 183 6.82 2.97 -12.60
CA ASP A 183 7.80 3.97 -12.19
C ASP A 183 7.49 5.37 -12.75
N THR A 184 8.36 6.34 -12.45
CA THR A 184 8.17 7.74 -12.83
C THR A 184 8.20 7.98 -14.34
N GLU A 185 8.83 7.09 -15.10
CA GLU A 185 8.97 7.09 -16.56
C GLU A 185 7.89 6.24 -17.25
N GLY A 186 7.02 5.58 -16.47
CA GLY A 186 5.97 4.68 -16.97
C GLY A 186 6.42 3.23 -17.15
N GLY A 187 7.66 2.90 -16.77
CA GLY A 187 8.18 1.55 -16.78
C GLY A 187 7.46 0.66 -15.79
N LYS A 188 7.05 -0.54 -16.23
CA LYS A 188 6.34 -1.51 -15.40
C LYS A 188 7.27 -2.61 -14.91
N ARG A 189 7.06 -3.04 -13.66
CA ARG A 189 7.73 -4.20 -13.06
C ARG A 189 6.73 -5.07 -12.33
N THR A 190 6.92 -6.38 -12.40
CA THR A 190 6.08 -7.38 -11.76
C THR A 190 6.90 -8.12 -10.71
N PHE A 191 6.41 -8.11 -9.48
CA PHE A 191 7.01 -8.76 -8.34
C PHE A 191 6.07 -9.80 -7.77
N GLU A 192 6.62 -10.88 -7.25
CA GLU A 192 5.87 -11.92 -6.56
C GLU A 192 6.57 -12.40 -5.30
N GLY A 193 5.80 -12.81 -4.31
CA GLY A 193 6.38 -13.36 -3.10
C GLY A 193 5.38 -13.56 -1.97
N THR A 194 5.91 -13.68 -0.76
CA THR A 194 5.18 -14.14 0.42
C THR A 194 5.67 -13.43 1.68
N PHE A 195 4.97 -13.63 2.79
CA PHE A 195 5.44 -13.16 4.08
C PHE A 195 6.73 -13.89 4.49
N SER A 196 7.84 -13.17 4.61
CA SER A 196 9.05 -13.67 5.28
C SER A 196 8.95 -13.57 6.79
N GLN A 197 8.10 -12.66 7.28
CA GLN A 197 7.61 -12.61 8.64
C GLN A 197 6.09 -12.50 8.59
N ALA A 198 5.40 -13.51 9.12
CA ALA A 198 3.94 -13.56 9.15
C ALA A 198 3.36 -12.38 9.94
N ALA A 199 2.12 -12.03 9.61
CA ALA A 199 1.38 -11.00 10.32
C ALA A 199 1.13 -11.39 11.78
N GLU A 200 1.61 -10.56 12.69
CA GLU A 200 1.49 -10.76 14.12
C GLU A 200 0.92 -9.48 14.76
N LYS A 201 -0.14 -9.65 15.56
CA LYS A 201 -0.63 -8.59 16.42
C LYS A 201 0.18 -8.58 17.72
N PHE A 202 0.61 -7.40 18.17
CA PHE A 202 1.38 -7.24 19.39
C PHE A 202 0.97 -5.97 20.13
N GLN A 203 1.15 -5.94 21.44
CA GLN A 203 0.95 -4.75 22.26
C GLN A 203 2.17 -3.83 22.10
N GLY A 204 1.95 -2.61 21.62
CA GLY A 204 2.98 -1.56 21.53
C GLY A 204 3.22 -0.87 22.86
N ASP A 205 4.31 -0.09 22.90
CA ASP A 205 4.66 0.75 24.06
C ASP A 205 3.64 1.88 24.33
N ASP A 206 2.73 2.13 23.38
CA ASP A 206 1.62 3.08 23.50
C ASP A 206 0.34 2.44 24.09
N ASP A 207 0.47 1.22 24.62
CA ASP A 207 -0.62 0.38 25.12
C ASP A 207 -1.69 0.08 24.07
N ARG A 208 -1.29 -0.03 22.79
CA ARG A 208 -2.21 -0.39 21.71
C ARG A 208 -1.81 -1.66 21.00
N LEU A 209 -2.82 -2.32 20.44
CA LEU A 209 -2.59 -3.39 19.49
C LEU A 209 -2.06 -2.82 18.17
N HIS A 210 -0.88 -3.28 17.81
CA HIS A 210 -0.26 -3.06 16.52
C HIS A 210 -0.19 -4.34 15.72
N ILE A 211 -0.06 -4.21 14.40
CA ILE A 211 0.31 -5.29 13.50
C ILE A 211 1.73 -5.06 12.97
N LYS A 212 2.53 -6.12 12.92
CA LYS A 212 3.83 -6.17 12.25
C LYS A 212 3.86 -7.34 11.27
N TYR A 213 4.59 -7.18 10.17
CA TYR A 213 4.88 -8.23 9.19
C TYR A 213 6.03 -7.81 8.29
N LYS A 214 6.58 -8.76 7.52
CA LYS A 214 7.41 -8.49 6.36
C LYS A 214 6.92 -9.28 5.16
N LEU A 215 6.50 -8.56 4.13
CA LEU A 215 6.13 -9.12 2.84
C LEU A 215 7.29 -8.87 1.87
N GLU A 216 7.95 -9.94 1.43
CA GLU A 216 9.06 -9.90 0.48
C GLU A 216 8.55 -10.27 -0.91
N LEU A 217 8.89 -9.44 -1.90
CA LEU A 217 8.39 -9.54 -3.28
C LEU A 217 9.59 -9.40 -4.23
N ASP A 218 9.87 -10.47 -4.97
CA ASP A 218 10.99 -10.55 -5.91
C ASP A 218 10.49 -10.27 -7.33
N GLN A 219 11.23 -9.47 -8.09
CA GLN A 219 10.87 -9.18 -9.47
C GLN A 219 11.01 -10.43 -10.34
N ILE A 220 9.93 -10.78 -11.04
CA ILE A 220 9.87 -11.99 -11.89
C ILE A 220 10.12 -11.71 -13.37
N ASP A 221 10.03 -10.44 -13.79
CA ASP A 221 10.20 -9.99 -15.18
C ASP A 221 11.54 -9.28 -15.43
N GLY A 222 12.48 -9.37 -14.48
CA GLY A 222 13.81 -8.77 -14.61
C GLY A 222 14.70 -9.52 -15.61
N THR A 223 15.38 -8.78 -16.48
CA THR A 223 16.18 -9.37 -17.58
C THR A 223 17.65 -9.59 -17.24
N SER A 224 18.14 -8.97 -16.16
CA SER A 224 19.52 -9.11 -15.68
C SER A 224 19.59 -8.86 -14.17
N PRO A 225 20.63 -9.33 -13.46
CA PRO A 225 20.74 -9.09 -12.01
C PRO A 225 20.73 -7.61 -11.61
N ARG A 226 21.25 -6.71 -12.47
CA ARG A 226 21.22 -5.26 -12.20
C ARG A 226 19.82 -4.65 -12.36
N ASP A 227 18.96 -5.35 -13.08
CA ASP A 227 17.58 -4.96 -13.41
C ASP A 227 16.55 -5.70 -12.53
N THR A 228 16.93 -6.81 -11.88
CA THR A 228 16.08 -7.56 -10.96
C THR A 228 16.07 -6.92 -9.58
N TRP A 229 14.91 -6.40 -9.17
CA TRP A 229 14.70 -5.78 -7.87
C TRP A 229 13.99 -6.71 -6.88
N GLN A 230 14.09 -6.38 -5.60
CA GLN A 230 13.25 -6.90 -4.53
C GLN A 230 12.64 -5.72 -3.79
N VAL A 231 11.34 -5.83 -3.50
CA VAL A 231 10.58 -4.89 -2.68
C VAL A 231 10.16 -5.61 -1.41
N VAL A 232 10.48 -5.02 -0.25
CA VAL A 232 9.99 -5.52 1.04
C VAL A 232 9.09 -4.48 1.68
N LEU A 233 7.85 -4.87 1.96
CA LEU A 233 6.93 -4.08 2.79
C LEU A 233 7.09 -4.56 4.23
N ASN A 234 7.84 -3.80 5.02
CA ASN A 234 8.17 -4.10 6.42
C ASN A 234 7.29 -3.24 7.34
N GLN A 235 6.15 -3.80 7.73
CA GLN A 235 5.19 -3.19 8.63
C GLN A 235 5.69 -3.33 10.07
N GLN A 236 5.85 -2.20 10.78
CA GLN A 236 6.37 -2.19 12.15
C GLN A 236 5.31 -1.83 13.18
N HIS A 237 4.49 -0.82 12.88
CA HIS A 237 3.39 -0.35 13.72
C HIS A 237 2.25 0.12 12.82
N ASN A 238 1.02 0.22 13.35
CA ASN A 238 -0.16 0.64 12.57
C ASN A 238 -0.01 1.97 11.83
N ASN A 239 0.88 2.84 12.29
CA ASN A 239 1.17 4.15 11.72
C ASN A 239 2.52 4.23 10.98
N ARG A 240 3.27 3.12 10.86
CA ARG A 240 4.61 3.09 10.27
C ARG A 240 4.92 1.78 9.56
N TYR A 241 5.35 1.90 8.31
CA TYR A 241 6.02 0.82 7.59
C TYR A 241 7.30 1.33 6.90
N LEU A 242 8.09 0.40 6.40
CA LEU A 242 9.23 0.69 5.55
C LEU A 242 9.02 0.01 4.20
N VAL A 243 9.38 0.70 3.12
CA VAL A 243 9.60 0.09 1.82
C VAL A 243 11.10 -0.10 1.66
N GLU A 244 11.56 -1.34 1.74
CA GLU A 244 12.96 -1.66 1.53
C GLU A 244 13.18 -2.05 0.07
N LEU A 245 14.11 -1.38 -0.60
CA LEU A 245 14.39 -1.59 -2.01
C LEU A 245 15.78 -2.19 -2.17
N ALA A 246 15.85 -3.35 -2.81
CA ALA A 246 17.08 -4.06 -3.05
C ALA A 246 17.21 -4.48 -4.51
N ARG A 247 18.45 -4.73 -4.94
CA ARG A 247 18.76 -5.23 -6.28
C ARG A 247 19.52 -6.54 -6.19
N SER A 248 19.34 -7.40 -7.18
CA SER A 248 20.08 -8.66 -7.22
C SER A 248 21.58 -8.42 -7.42
N GLN A 249 22.38 -9.16 -6.65
CA GLN A 249 23.84 -9.18 -6.72
C GLN A 249 24.32 -10.62 -6.55
N GLY A 250 24.30 -11.37 -7.65
CA GLY A 250 24.61 -12.80 -7.64
C GLY A 250 23.50 -13.58 -6.96
N SER A 251 23.82 -14.27 -5.85
CA SER A 251 22.86 -15.08 -5.09
C SER A 251 22.13 -14.33 -3.98
N ARG A 252 22.35 -13.02 -3.81
CA ARG A 252 21.77 -12.21 -2.73
C ARG A 252 21.18 -10.91 -3.27
N PHE A 253 20.28 -10.32 -2.49
CA PHE A 253 19.81 -8.96 -2.70
C PHE A 253 20.63 -7.98 -1.86
N LEU A 254 21.09 -6.89 -2.48
CA LEU A 254 21.73 -5.77 -1.79
C LEU A 254 20.76 -4.60 -1.74
N ARG A 255 20.35 -4.22 -0.53
CA ARG A 255 19.51 -3.05 -0.28
C ARG A 255 20.22 -1.78 -0.73
N PHE A 256 19.55 -0.98 -1.56
CA PHE A 256 20.08 0.29 -2.07
C PHE A 256 19.31 1.50 -1.55
N ASP A 257 18.09 1.31 -1.03
CA ASP A 257 17.35 2.36 -0.33
C ASP A 257 16.32 1.79 0.65
N THR A 258 15.79 2.65 1.50
CA THR A 258 14.63 2.39 2.35
C THR A 258 13.78 3.65 2.42
N VAL A 259 12.50 3.54 2.08
CA VAL A 259 11.53 4.61 2.27
C VAL A 259 10.86 4.41 3.61
N ALA A 260 11.11 5.34 4.55
CA ALA A 260 10.42 5.34 5.84
C ALA A 260 9.07 6.03 5.69
N THR A 261 7.97 5.29 5.85
CA THR A 261 6.61 5.81 5.67
C THR A 261 5.89 5.96 7.00
N GLN A 262 5.21 7.09 7.14
CA GLN A 262 4.38 7.43 8.30
C GLN A 262 2.97 7.78 7.82
N ARG A 263 1.95 7.35 8.56
CA ARG A 263 0.56 7.62 8.20
C ARG A 263 0.27 9.12 8.21
N ALA A 264 -0.40 9.62 7.16
CA ALA A 264 -0.79 11.01 7.06
C ALA A 264 -2.00 11.31 7.97
N GLY A 265 -2.00 12.48 8.61
CA GLY A 265 -3.12 12.95 9.42
C GLY A 265 -3.31 12.26 10.78
N THR A 266 -2.46 11.30 11.17
CA THR A 266 -2.49 10.75 12.53
C THR A 266 -1.64 11.57 13.48
N SER A 267 -2.28 12.23 14.46
CA SER A 267 -1.71 12.21 15.80
C SER A 267 -1.68 10.75 16.27
N PHE A 268 -0.72 10.42 17.13
CA PHE A 268 -0.45 9.10 17.70
C PHE A 268 -1.62 8.47 18.49
N ALA A 269 -2.89 8.71 18.14
CA ALA A 269 -4.07 8.47 18.94
C ALA A 269 -5.25 7.88 18.16
N LYS A 270 -5.23 6.56 17.89
CA LYS A 270 -6.41 5.68 17.81
C LYS A 270 -5.96 4.22 17.74
N SER A 271 -6.16 3.50 18.84
CA SER A 271 -6.18 2.04 18.89
C SER A 271 -7.50 1.55 18.33
N ASP A 272 -7.40 0.46 17.60
CA ASP A 272 -8.51 -0.35 17.14
C ASP A 272 -8.80 -1.39 18.24
N ASP A 273 -9.83 -1.15 19.05
CA ASP A 273 -10.65 -2.27 19.51
C ASP A 273 -11.50 -2.75 18.32
N ASP A 274 -12.01 -3.98 18.37
CA ASP A 274 -12.92 -4.54 17.34
C ASP A 274 -13.79 -3.43 16.78
N TYR A 275 -13.67 -3.19 15.47
CA TYR A 275 -14.22 -2.00 14.82
C TYR A 275 -15.72 -1.82 15.10
N GLY A 276 -16.38 -2.87 15.58
CA GLY A 276 -17.71 -2.83 16.16
C GLY A 276 -18.65 -2.22 15.13
N ASP A 277 -19.33 -1.15 15.55
CA ASP A 277 -20.26 -0.42 14.70
C ASP A 277 -19.59 0.28 13.50
N LYS A 278 -18.26 0.46 13.51
CA LYS A 278 -17.47 1.06 12.43
C LYS A 278 -16.72 0.04 11.58
N THR A 279 -17.08 -1.24 11.62
CA THR A 279 -16.48 -2.25 10.73
C THR A 279 -16.81 -1.93 9.26
N CYS A 280 -15.81 -1.98 8.37
CA CYS A 280 -16.03 -1.83 6.95
C CYS A 280 -16.82 -3.02 6.40
N ILE A 281 -17.98 -2.75 5.81
CA ILE A 281 -18.88 -3.80 5.29
C ILE A 281 -18.30 -4.63 4.12
N ILE A 282 -17.29 -4.10 3.43
CA ILE A 282 -16.66 -4.77 2.28
C ILE A 282 -15.43 -5.55 2.73
N SER A 283 -14.43 -4.83 3.25
CA SER A 283 -13.12 -5.41 3.54
C SER A 283 -13.02 -5.99 4.96
N GLY A 284 -13.88 -5.58 5.90
CA GLY A 284 -13.78 -5.94 7.32
C GLY A 284 -12.85 -5.07 8.15
N GLY A 285 -12.09 -4.13 7.54
CA GLY A 285 -11.19 -3.22 8.25
C GLY A 285 -11.88 -2.00 8.89
N LEU A 286 -11.11 -1.02 9.41
CA LEU A 286 -11.66 0.19 10.02
C LEU A 286 -12.46 1.03 9.02
N GLY A 287 -13.75 1.19 9.29
CA GLY A 287 -14.62 2.12 8.57
C GLY A 287 -14.38 3.56 9.00
N THR A 288 -14.05 4.42 8.04
CA THR A 288 -13.80 5.86 8.24
C THR A 288 -14.80 6.74 7.51
N ILE A 289 -15.54 6.18 6.56
CA ILE A 289 -16.52 6.86 5.72
C ILE A 289 -17.89 6.22 5.97
N SER A 290 -18.92 7.03 6.24
CA SER A 290 -20.30 6.53 6.35
C SER A 290 -20.98 6.48 4.98
N VAL A 291 -21.76 5.43 4.75
CA VAL A 291 -22.61 5.22 3.57
C VAL A 291 -24.00 4.81 4.03
N SER A 292 -25.05 5.11 3.27
CA SER A 292 -26.43 4.79 3.66
C SER A 292 -27.16 4.04 2.56
N TYR A 293 -27.91 3.00 2.91
CA TYR A 293 -28.76 2.25 1.98
C TYR A 293 -30.05 1.84 2.67
N LYS A 294 -31.20 2.03 2.01
CA LYS A 294 -32.54 1.70 2.52
C LYS A 294 -32.80 2.22 3.96
N GLY A 295 -32.34 3.44 4.26
CA GLY A 295 -32.53 4.10 5.56
C GLY A 295 -31.64 3.57 6.69
N LYS A 296 -30.68 2.67 6.40
CA LYS A 296 -29.67 2.20 7.35
C LYS A 296 -28.30 2.77 7.00
N SER A 297 -27.51 3.10 8.01
CA SER A 297 -26.14 3.60 7.87
C SER A 297 -25.13 2.46 8.07
N TYR A 298 -24.11 2.46 7.22
CA TYR A 298 -23.00 1.50 7.21
C TYR A 298 -21.67 2.25 7.09
N TRP A 299 -20.55 1.56 7.34
CA TRP A 299 -19.22 2.15 7.26
C TRP A 299 -18.34 1.46 6.23
N VAL A 300 -17.45 2.24 5.60
CA VAL A 300 -16.45 1.76 4.64
C VAL A 300 -15.08 2.37 4.91
N CYS A 301 -14.00 1.64 4.61
CA CYS A 301 -12.64 2.01 4.99
C CYS A 301 -11.96 3.00 4.03
N CYS A 302 -12.38 3.05 2.77
CA CYS A 302 -11.81 3.92 1.75
C CYS A 302 -12.81 4.25 0.64
N THR A 303 -12.42 5.19 -0.24
CA THR A 303 -13.22 5.60 -1.40
C THR A 303 -13.49 4.45 -2.37
N GLY A 304 -12.57 3.49 -2.50
CA GLY A 304 -12.76 2.28 -3.28
C GLY A 304 -13.91 1.41 -2.77
N CYS A 305 -13.97 1.19 -1.45
CA CYS A 305 -15.08 0.50 -0.81
C CYS A 305 -16.40 1.28 -0.95
N LYS A 306 -16.39 2.61 -0.76
CA LYS A 306 -17.58 3.44 -0.99
C LYS A 306 -18.13 3.23 -2.40
N ALA A 307 -17.26 3.32 -3.40
CA ALA A 307 -17.64 3.23 -4.79
C ALA A 307 -18.15 1.82 -5.18
N ALA A 308 -17.61 0.77 -4.55
CA ALA A 308 -18.09 -0.60 -4.73
C ALA A 308 -19.45 -0.85 -4.05
N PHE A 309 -19.68 -0.24 -2.88
CA PHE A 309 -20.97 -0.32 -2.19
C PHE A 309 -22.08 0.39 -2.95
N GLU A 310 -21.82 1.59 -3.47
CA GLU A 310 -22.81 2.36 -4.24
C GLU A 310 -23.23 1.65 -5.54
N GLU A 311 -22.34 0.82 -6.09
CA GLU A 311 -22.59 0.07 -7.33
C GLU A 311 -23.44 -1.19 -7.11
N ASP A 312 -23.20 -1.91 -6.01
CA ASP A 312 -23.92 -3.15 -5.70
C ASP A 312 -24.10 -3.34 -4.17
N PRO A 313 -24.97 -2.56 -3.53
CA PRO A 313 -25.09 -2.55 -2.08
C PRO A 313 -25.66 -3.86 -1.53
N GLU A 314 -26.56 -4.52 -2.26
CA GLU A 314 -27.25 -5.73 -1.78
C GLU A 314 -26.30 -6.92 -1.65
N THR A 315 -25.40 -7.11 -2.61
CA THR A 315 -24.39 -8.18 -2.57
C THR A 315 -23.46 -8.02 -1.38
N TRP A 316 -22.92 -6.82 -1.17
CA TRP A 316 -22.00 -6.56 -0.06
C TRP A 316 -22.67 -6.68 1.31
N LEU A 317 -23.95 -6.28 1.43
CA LEU A 317 -24.70 -6.45 2.67
C LEU A 317 -24.98 -7.91 2.98
N ALA A 318 -25.32 -8.72 1.98
CA ALA A 318 -25.52 -10.15 2.16
C ALA A 318 -24.22 -10.85 2.60
N GLU A 319 -23.08 -10.51 1.99
CA GLU A 319 -21.76 -11.02 2.39
C GLU A 319 -21.39 -10.60 3.83
N PHE A 320 -21.66 -9.35 4.19
CA PHE A 320 -21.41 -8.84 5.54
C PHE A 320 -22.27 -9.55 6.60
N GLU A 321 -23.57 -9.71 6.35
CA GLU A 321 -24.46 -10.46 7.24
C GLU A 321 -24.06 -11.93 7.38
N ALA A 322 -23.55 -12.54 6.31
CA ALA A 322 -23.03 -13.91 6.35
C ALA A 322 -21.76 -14.03 7.20
N LYS A 323 -20.90 -13.00 7.21
CA LYS A 323 -19.70 -12.93 8.06
C LYS A 323 -20.06 -12.77 9.54
N GLN A 324 -21.08 -11.96 9.87
CA GLN A 324 -21.51 -11.71 11.25
C GLN A 324 -22.19 -12.90 11.95
N LYS A 325 -22.68 -13.88 11.17
CA LYS A 325 -23.34 -15.09 11.71
C LYS A 325 -22.37 -16.24 11.99
N LYS A 326 -21.09 -16.08 11.67
CA LYS A 326 -20.03 -17.06 11.95
C LYS A 326 -19.36 -16.75 13.28
#